data_AF-A0A9P7XDH3-F1
#
_entry.id   AF-A0A9P7XDH3-F1
#
_cell.length_a   1.000
_cell.length_b   1.000
_cell.length_c   1.000
_cell.angle_alpha   90.00
_cell.angle_beta   90.00
_cell.angle_gamma   90.00
#
_symmetry.space_group_name_H-M   'P 1'
#
loop_
_entity.id
_entity.type
_entity.pdbx_description
1 polymer ?
#
loop_
_entity_poly.entity_id
_entity_poly.type
_entity_poly.pdbx_seq_one_letter_code
_entity_poly.pdbx_strand_id
1 'polypeptide(L)'
;MSYPSLESVEPILDTLRDLSIASGPSSSAGNAPSAPLFARLKAVNRSSNAATASRREITAEARTKINETNLGLQNLMYERRYLEKEIEKCRSFAFIYQDVPLHSLEEFNALAPGSLRGPDAADDEHQLMLNRLAFELSERERLEAKRRSLAEERDSILTETKNFQAEVDKLSDPFEAIEKLTREVQQKIHALVPPPPTVVTSQEESEAEAEATQPEDDPIPTDLPNSDNPSFSEADTPRPIESS
;
A
#
# COMPACT_ATOMS: atom_id res chain seq x y z
N MET A 1 30.61 54.93 -7.47
CA MET A 1 31.35 55.24 -6.22
C MET A 1 32.70 55.82 -6.61
N SER A 2 32.93 57.10 -6.33
CA SER A 2 34.23 57.73 -6.59
C SER A 2 35.16 57.38 -5.42
N TYR A 3 36.15 56.53 -5.66
CA TYR A 3 37.11 56.17 -4.63
C TYR A 3 38.08 57.34 -4.40
N PRO A 4 38.40 57.70 -3.15
CA PRO A 4 39.47 58.65 -2.89
C PRO A 4 40.77 58.09 -3.48
N SER A 5 41.35 58.83 -4.41
CA SER A 5 42.69 58.56 -4.94
C SER A 5 43.65 58.52 -3.76
N LEU A 6 44.23 57.34 -3.52
CA LEU A 6 45.30 57.21 -2.53
C LEU A 6 46.52 57.94 -3.09
N GLU A 7 46.90 59.01 -2.41
CA GLU A 7 48.11 59.75 -2.74
C GLU A 7 49.32 58.82 -2.60
N SER A 8 50.18 58.80 -3.62
CA SER A 8 51.39 57.96 -3.58
C SER A 8 52.32 58.42 -2.46
N VAL A 9 52.75 57.48 -1.61
CA VAL A 9 53.63 57.76 -0.47
C VAL A 9 55.11 57.77 -0.90
N GLU A 10 55.45 57.09 -2.00
CA GLU A 10 56.79 56.99 -2.59
C GLU A 10 57.54 58.33 -2.64
N PRO A 11 57.00 59.42 -3.22
CA PRO A 11 57.73 60.70 -3.30
C PRO A 11 57.97 61.34 -1.92
N ILE A 12 57.13 61.05 -0.92
CA ILE A 12 57.31 61.55 0.45
C ILE A 12 58.44 60.77 1.13
N LEU A 13 58.53 59.47 0.86
CA LEU A 13 59.57 58.60 1.43
C LEU A 13 60.93 58.85 0.77
N ASP A 14 60.97 59.07 -0.54
CA ASP A 14 62.19 59.39 -1.29
C ASP A 14 62.79 60.72 -0.81
N THR A 15 61.95 61.76 -0.66
CA THR A 15 62.40 63.06 -0.14
C THR A 15 62.86 62.99 1.32
N LEU A 16 62.21 62.20 2.18
CA LEU A 16 62.67 61.93 3.54
C LEU A 16 63.99 61.16 3.57
N ARG A 17 64.18 60.22 2.64
CA ARG A 17 65.42 59.43 2.49
C ARG A 17 66.57 60.32 2.05
N ASP A 18 66.37 61.18 1.05
CA ASP A 18 67.39 62.11 0.56
C ASP A 18 67.80 63.11 1.65
N LEU A 19 66.84 63.64 2.41
CA LEU A 19 67.11 64.50 3.57
C LEU A 19 67.88 63.78 4.68
N SER A 20 67.62 62.48 4.88
CA SER A 20 68.36 61.66 5.86
C SER A 20 69.81 61.39 5.44
N ILE A 21 70.07 61.26 4.14
CA ILE A 21 71.41 61.05 3.58
C ILE A 21 72.21 62.38 3.62
N ALA A 22 71.54 63.51 3.39
CA ALA A 22 72.16 64.84 3.39
C ALA A 22 72.49 65.38 4.80
N SER A 23 71.78 64.94 5.85
CA SER A 23 72.00 65.39 7.23
C SER A 23 73.02 64.50 7.94
N GLY A 24 74.30 64.88 7.92
CA GLY A 24 75.36 64.19 8.68
C GLY A 24 75.20 64.31 10.22
N PRO A 25 75.98 63.57 11.03
CA PRO A 25 75.75 63.34 12.48
C PRO A 25 75.87 64.58 13.40
N SER A 26 76.15 65.77 12.87
CA SER A 26 76.44 66.99 13.65
C SER A 26 75.48 68.16 13.39
N SER A 27 74.44 68.01 12.56
CA SER A 27 73.53 69.12 12.21
C SER A 27 72.30 69.17 13.11
N SER A 28 72.25 70.12 14.06
CA SER A 28 71.08 70.38 14.90
C SER A 28 69.95 71.13 14.18
N ALA A 29 70.17 71.56 12.93
CA ALA A 29 69.19 72.24 12.08
C ALA A 29 68.33 71.29 11.21
N GLY A 30 68.60 69.98 11.24
CA GLY A 30 67.99 68.98 10.34
C GLY A 30 66.49 68.69 10.55
N ASN A 31 65.86 69.25 11.59
CA ASN A 31 64.47 68.92 11.95
C ASN A 31 63.40 69.81 11.31
N ALA A 32 63.76 71.01 10.82
CA ALA A 32 62.81 71.95 10.24
C ALA A 32 62.22 71.49 8.88
N PRO A 33 63.00 70.95 7.92
CA PRO A 33 62.44 70.51 6.63
C PRO A 33 61.72 69.16 6.69
N SER A 34 61.93 68.33 7.73
CA SER A 34 61.32 67.00 7.85
C SER A 34 59.93 67.01 8.50
N ALA A 35 59.64 67.98 9.38
CA ALA A 35 58.35 68.15 10.03
C ALA A 35 57.13 68.21 9.08
N PRO A 36 57.13 68.98 7.96
CA PRO A 36 56.00 68.99 7.02
C PRO A 36 55.82 67.66 6.28
N LEU A 37 56.92 66.95 5.98
CA LEU A 37 56.86 65.62 5.33
C LEU A 37 56.24 64.58 6.27
N PHE A 38 56.61 64.58 7.56
CA PHE A 38 55.95 63.72 8.56
C PHE A 38 54.47 64.08 8.78
N ALA A 39 54.11 65.36 8.72
CA ALA A 39 52.72 65.79 8.79
C ALA A 39 51.90 65.27 7.60
N ARG A 40 52.45 65.32 6.38
CA ARG A 40 51.85 64.75 5.17
C ARG A 40 51.74 63.24 5.25
N LEU A 41 52.78 62.53 5.70
CA LEU A 41 52.74 61.07 5.91
C LEU A 41 51.64 60.66 6.91
N LYS A 42 51.51 61.40 8.03
CA LYS A 42 50.42 61.18 8.99
C LYS A 42 49.05 61.46 8.39
N ALA A 43 48.91 62.45 7.51
CA ALA A 43 47.67 62.74 6.82
C ALA A 43 47.27 61.61 5.85
N VAL A 44 48.23 61.10 5.06
CA VAL A 44 48.00 59.97 4.15
C VAL A 44 47.66 58.69 4.94
N ASN A 45 48.34 58.42 6.06
CA ASN A 45 48.03 57.28 6.93
C ASN A 45 46.60 57.35 7.49
N ARG A 46 46.18 58.53 8.01
CA ARG A 46 44.80 58.74 8.46
C ARG A 46 43.78 58.54 7.33
N SER A 47 44.07 59.06 6.14
CA SER A 47 43.20 58.89 4.95
C SER A 47 43.08 57.42 4.54
N SER A 48 44.19 56.67 4.54
CA SER A 48 44.19 55.22 4.26
C SER A 48 43.39 54.42 5.29
N ASN A 49 43.55 54.73 6.58
CA ASN A 49 42.78 54.09 7.65
C ASN A 49 41.28 54.40 7.53
N ALA A 50 40.92 55.65 7.22
CA ALA A 50 39.53 56.04 7.00
C ALA A 50 38.91 55.34 5.78
N ALA A 51 39.65 55.24 4.67
CA ALA A 51 39.24 54.50 3.48
C ALA A 51 39.05 53.01 3.79
N THR A 52 39.95 52.41 4.59
CA THR A 52 39.83 51.02 5.03
C THR A 52 38.61 50.81 5.92
N ALA A 53 38.36 51.71 6.88
CA ALA A 53 37.18 51.65 7.74
C ALA A 53 35.88 51.74 6.93
N SER A 54 35.79 52.69 5.99
CA SER A 54 34.63 52.83 5.10
C SER A 54 34.42 51.59 4.23
N ARG A 55 35.48 50.98 3.68
CA ARG A 55 35.35 49.74 2.91
C ARG A 55 34.88 48.57 3.77
N ARG A 56 35.33 48.48 5.02
CA ARG A 56 34.87 47.45 5.97
C ARG A 56 33.39 47.61 6.28
N GLU A 57 32.92 48.83 6.49
CA GLU A 57 31.50 49.15 6.70
C GLU A 57 30.65 48.75 5.49
N ILE A 58 31.01 49.19 4.29
CA ILE A 58 30.30 48.83 3.04
C ILE A 58 30.25 47.30 2.85
N THR A 59 31.36 46.61 3.13
CA THR A 59 31.39 45.14 3.01
C THR A 59 30.54 44.47 4.08
N ALA A 60 30.51 45.02 5.29
CA ALA A 60 29.67 44.51 6.37
C ALA A 60 28.18 44.67 6.04
N GLU A 61 27.76 45.84 5.52
CA GLU A 61 26.39 46.09 5.06
C GLU A 61 25.99 45.17 3.89
N ALA A 62 26.89 44.96 2.92
CA ALA A 62 26.63 44.01 1.84
C ALA A 62 26.45 42.58 2.38
N ARG A 63 27.27 42.18 3.36
CA ARG A 63 27.19 40.87 4.00
C ARG A 63 25.90 40.68 4.79
N THR A 64 25.44 41.70 5.53
CA THR A 64 24.17 41.61 6.27
C THR A 64 22.99 41.45 5.31
N LYS A 65 22.98 42.20 4.21
CA LYS A 65 21.95 42.06 3.16
C LYS A 65 21.95 40.67 2.54
N ILE A 66 23.12 40.09 2.25
CA ILE A 66 23.22 38.71 1.74
C ILE A 66 22.64 37.72 2.76
N ASN A 67 23.00 37.85 4.04
CA ASN A 67 22.49 36.96 5.09
C ASN A 67 20.96 37.03 5.22
N GLU A 68 20.39 38.24 5.16
CA GLU A 68 18.94 38.44 5.18
C GLU A 68 18.24 37.75 4.00
N THR A 69 18.77 37.93 2.78
CA THR A 69 18.21 37.26 1.59
C THR A 69 18.36 35.74 1.65
N ASN A 70 19.46 35.22 2.21
CA ASN A 70 19.67 33.79 2.38
C ASN A 70 18.69 33.20 3.41
N LEU A 71 18.44 33.91 4.51
CA LEU A 71 17.40 33.51 5.47
C LEU A 71 16.02 33.45 4.81
N GLY A 72 15.68 34.45 3.99
CA GLY A 72 14.45 34.45 3.19
C GLY A 72 14.35 33.23 2.26
N LEU A 73 15.44 32.90 1.57
CA LEU A 73 15.52 31.71 0.72
C LEU A 73 15.32 30.41 1.51
N GLN A 74 15.94 30.27 2.68
CA GLN A 74 15.78 29.09 3.52
C GLN A 74 14.33 28.93 4.00
N ASN A 75 13.66 30.02 4.37
CA ASN A 75 12.25 30.00 4.75
C ASN A 75 11.37 29.48 3.61
N LEU A 76 11.56 30.01 2.39
CA LEU A 76 10.81 29.57 1.21
C LEU A 76 11.12 28.12 0.84
N MET A 77 12.37 27.67 0.98
CA MET A 77 12.74 26.27 0.75
C MET A 77 12.06 25.33 1.75
N TYR A 78 11.95 25.75 3.02
CA TYR A 78 11.24 25.00 4.04
C TYR A 78 9.75 24.92 3.71
N GLU A 79 9.12 26.04 3.37
CA GLU A 79 7.71 26.10 2.99
C GLU A 79 7.43 25.21 1.76
N ARG A 80 8.26 25.31 0.71
CA ARG A 80 8.16 24.46 -0.48
C ARG A 80 8.21 22.98 -0.10
N ARG A 81 9.20 22.57 0.71
CA ARG A 81 9.35 21.18 1.13
C ARG A 81 8.20 20.70 2.00
N TYR A 82 7.65 21.58 2.84
CA TYR A 82 6.48 21.27 3.64
C TYR A 82 5.25 21.04 2.77
N LEU A 83 4.99 21.93 1.80
CA LEU A 83 3.89 21.79 0.85
C LEU A 83 4.05 20.56 -0.04
N GLU A 84 5.26 20.27 -0.53
CA GLU A 84 5.55 19.05 -1.30
C GLU A 84 5.20 17.79 -0.50
N LYS A 85 5.55 17.75 0.80
CA LYS A 85 5.19 16.63 1.69
C LYS A 85 3.68 16.52 1.90
N GLU A 86 2.99 17.64 2.10
CA GLU A 86 1.54 17.60 2.33
C GLU A 86 0.80 17.21 1.05
N ILE A 87 1.25 17.66 -0.12
CA ILE A 87 0.75 17.22 -1.43
C ILE A 87 0.93 15.71 -1.59
N GLU A 88 2.12 15.19 -1.28
CA GLU A 88 2.39 13.75 -1.39
C GLU A 88 1.48 12.95 -0.45
N LYS A 89 1.29 13.43 0.78
CA LYS A 89 0.37 12.82 1.75
C LYS A 89 -1.09 12.83 1.26
N CYS A 90 -1.53 13.91 0.63
CA CYS A 90 -2.86 13.98 0.01
C CYS A 90 -2.99 13.04 -1.19
N ARG A 91 -1.92 12.87 -1.99
CA ARG A 91 -1.91 11.96 -3.15
C ARG A 91 -1.81 10.49 -2.76
N SER A 92 -1.08 10.18 -1.70
CA SER A 92 -0.95 8.81 -1.17
C SER A 92 -2.20 8.36 -0.40
N PHE A 93 -3.23 9.20 -0.30
CA PHE A 93 -4.50 8.81 0.28
C PHE A 93 -5.17 7.79 -0.64
N ALA A 94 -5.01 6.51 -0.30
CA ALA A 94 -5.71 5.43 -0.98
C ALA A 94 -7.19 5.48 -0.63
N PHE A 95 -8.04 5.55 -1.66
CA PHE A 95 -9.48 5.48 -1.46
C PHE A 95 -9.96 4.04 -1.53
N ILE A 96 -10.79 3.64 -0.56
CA ILE A 96 -11.33 2.27 -0.45
C ILE A 96 -12.02 1.82 -1.75
N TYR A 97 -12.65 2.74 -2.50
CA TYR A 97 -13.34 2.39 -3.73
C TYR A 97 -12.41 1.88 -4.85
N GLN A 98 -11.11 2.19 -4.80
CA GLN A 98 -10.14 1.73 -5.81
C GLN A 98 -9.85 0.23 -5.69
N ASP A 99 -10.01 -0.34 -4.49
CA ASP A 99 -9.78 -1.76 -4.23
C ASP A 99 -11.04 -2.62 -4.43
N VAL A 100 -12.18 -1.99 -4.73
CA VAL A 100 -13.44 -2.71 -4.94
C VAL A 100 -13.40 -3.37 -6.32
N PRO A 101 -13.62 -4.70 -6.43
CA PRO A 101 -13.77 -5.34 -7.72
C PRO A 101 -15.05 -4.81 -8.36
N LEU A 102 -14.90 -4.11 -9.47
CA LEU A 102 -15.99 -3.54 -10.25
C LEU A 102 -16.17 -4.34 -11.54
N HIS A 103 -17.41 -4.47 -11.98
CA HIS A 103 -17.72 -4.91 -13.34
C HIS A 103 -16.95 -4.09 -14.38
N SER A 104 -16.54 -4.75 -15.46
CA SER A 104 -15.90 -4.09 -16.59
C SER A 104 -16.83 -3.04 -17.22
N LEU A 105 -16.28 -2.10 -17.98
CA LEU A 105 -17.10 -1.07 -18.64
C LEU A 105 -18.11 -1.68 -19.61
N GLU A 106 -17.74 -2.76 -20.31
CA GLU A 106 -18.64 -3.47 -21.22
C GLU A 106 -19.80 -4.13 -20.47
N GLU A 107 -19.51 -4.84 -19.38
CA GLU A 107 -20.54 -5.48 -18.54
C GLU A 107 -21.47 -4.46 -17.89
N PHE A 108 -20.92 -3.34 -17.38
CA PHE A 108 -21.72 -2.24 -16.87
C PHE A 108 -22.64 -1.67 -17.96
N ASN A 109 -22.10 -1.47 -19.18
CA ASN A 109 -22.86 -1.04 -20.35
C ASN A 109 -23.76 -2.13 -20.97
N ALA A 110 -23.74 -3.37 -20.47
CA ALA A 110 -24.71 -4.40 -20.83
C ALA A 110 -25.79 -4.56 -19.75
N LEU A 111 -25.42 -4.57 -18.47
CA LEU A 111 -26.28 -4.93 -17.33
C LEU A 111 -26.89 -3.74 -16.58
N ALA A 112 -26.20 -2.59 -16.51
CA ALA A 112 -26.68 -1.47 -15.72
C ALA A 112 -28.02 -0.90 -16.23
N PRO A 113 -28.94 -0.52 -15.33
CA PRO A 113 -30.21 0.08 -15.70
C PRO A 113 -30.00 1.42 -16.42
N GLY A 114 -30.90 1.74 -17.36
CA GLY A 114 -30.80 2.97 -18.17
C GLY A 114 -30.78 4.28 -17.37
N SER A 115 -31.26 4.27 -16.12
CA SER A 115 -31.15 5.41 -15.20
C SER A 115 -29.71 5.76 -14.82
N LEU A 116 -28.80 4.78 -14.79
CA LEU A 116 -27.39 4.96 -14.43
C LEU A 116 -26.49 5.19 -15.66
N ARG A 117 -27.04 5.06 -16.87
CA ARG A 117 -26.32 5.24 -18.16
C ARG A 117 -26.63 6.56 -18.85
N GLY A 118 -27.14 7.55 -18.12
CA GLY A 118 -27.53 8.83 -18.68
C GLY A 118 -26.39 9.52 -19.45
N PRO A 119 -26.70 10.41 -20.41
CA PRO A 119 -25.69 11.11 -21.22
C PRO A 119 -24.71 11.94 -20.36
N ASP A 120 -25.18 12.50 -19.24
CA ASP A 120 -24.35 13.26 -18.30
C ASP A 120 -23.26 12.40 -17.64
N ALA A 121 -23.42 11.07 -17.60
CA ALA A 121 -22.45 10.13 -17.06
C ALA A 121 -21.35 9.76 -18.07
N ALA A 122 -21.56 10.02 -19.36
CA ALA A 122 -20.57 9.74 -20.39
C ALA A 122 -19.52 10.86 -20.50
N ASP A 123 -19.92 12.10 -20.17
CA ASP A 123 -19.06 13.29 -20.29
C ASP A 123 -18.21 13.56 -19.02
N ASP A 124 -18.61 13.05 -17.84
CA ASP A 124 -17.86 13.20 -16.58
C ASP A 124 -17.40 11.83 -16.02
N GLU A 125 -16.08 11.60 -16.00
CA GLU A 125 -15.45 10.39 -15.47
C GLU A 125 -15.80 10.14 -14.00
N HIS A 126 -15.93 11.20 -13.19
CA HIS A 126 -16.29 11.06 -11.79
C HIS A 126 -17.73 10.57 -11.62
N GLN A 127 -18.67 11.10 -12.42
CA GLN A 127 -20.05 10.62 -12.42
C GLN A 127 -20.16 9.18 -12.92
N LEU A 128 -19.38 8.82 -13.94
CA LEU A 128 -19.29 7.44 -14.39
C LEU A 128 -18.85 6.50 -13.26
N MET A 129 -17.82 6.87 -12.50
CA MET A 129 -17.34 6.09 -11.36
C MET A 129 -18.41 5.94 -10.27
N LEU A 130 -19.12 7.01 -9.93
CA LEU A 130 -20.22 6.97 -8.97
C LEU A 130 -21.34 6.03 -9.42
N ASN A 131 -21.73 6.09 -10.70
CA ASN A 131 -22.76 5.23 -11.25
C ASN A 131 -22.34 3.75 -11.27
N ARG A 132 -21.07 3.47 -11.57
CA ARG A 132 -20.50 2.11 -11.48
C ARG A 132 -20.53 1.58 -10.05
N LEU A 133 -20.16 2.40 -9.06
CA LEU A 133 -20.21 2.02 -7.65
C LEU A 133 -21.64 1.79 -7.17
N ALA A 134 -22.59 2.64 -7.58
CA ALA A 134 -24.01 2.47 -7.24
C ALA A 134 -24.59 1.19 -7.83
N PHE A 135 -24.23 0.85 -9.08
CA PHE A 135 -24.62 -0.40 -9.71
C PHE A 135 -24.04 -1.61 -8.95
N GLU A 136 -22.74 -1.59 -8.63
CA GLU A 136 -22.09 -2.67 -7.87
C GLU A 136 -22.75 -2.89 -6.50
N LEU A 137 -23.09 -1.79 -5.79
CA LEU A 137 -23.81 -1.88 -4.53
C LEU A 137 -25.17 -2.57 -4.71
N SER A 138 -25.95 -2.16 -5.71
CA SER A 138 -27.27 -2.75 -5.98
C SER A 138 -27.19 -4.24 -6.34
N GLU A 139 -26.16 -4.64 -7.09
CA GLU A 139 -25.94 -6.05 -7.44
C GLU A 139 -25.54 -6.88 -6.23
N ARG A 140 -24.68 -6.34 -5.34
CA ARG A 140 -24.32 -7.03 -4.10
C ARG A 140 -25.50 -7.21 -3.17
N GLU A 141 -26.34 -6.19 -3.02
CA GLU A 141 -27.57 -6.28 -2.24
C GLU A 141 -28.52 -7.36 -2.81
N ARG A 142 -28.69 -7.40 -4.14
CA ARG A 142 -29.49 -8.41 -4.84
C ARG A 142 -28.94 -9.82 -4.62
N LEU A 143 -27.63 -10.01 -4.74
CA LEU A 143 -26.96 -11.30 -4.53
C LEU A 143 -27.02 -11.74 -3.07
N GLU A 144 -26.85 -10.82 -2.12
CA GLU A 144 -26.96 -11.12 -0.69
C GLU A 144 -28.39 -11.54 -0.31
N ALA A 145 -29.40 -10.84 -0.84
CA ALA A 145 -30.80 -11.20 -0.64
C ALA A 145 -31.10 -12.61 -1.19
N LYS A 146 -30.61 -12.92 -2.40
CA LYS A 146 -30.75 -14.26 -3.01
C LYS A 146 -30.02 -15.32 -2.18
N ARG A 147 -28.80 -15.04 -1.70
CA ARG A 147 -28.04 -15.94 -0.83
C ARG A 147 -28.81 -16.22 0.46
N ARG A 148 -29.39 -15.20 1.09
CA ARG A 148 -30.18 -15.36 2.32
C ARG A 148 -31.41 -16.24 2.09
N SER A 149 -32.18 -15.97 1.03
CA SER A 149 -33.35 -16.78 0.68
C SER A 149 -33.00 -18.25 0.41
N LEU A 150 -31.93 -18.52 -0.34
CA LEU A 150 -31.47 -19.89 -0.59
C LEU A 150 -30.94 -20.58 0.68
N ALA A 151 -30.32 -19.82 1.60
CA ALA A 151 -29.88 -20.37 2.87
C ALA A 151 -31.07 -20.76 3.77
N GLU A 152 -32.13 -19.94 3.79
CA GLU A 152 -33.38 -20.24 4.48
C GLU A 152 -34.07 -21.48 3.91
N GLU A 153 -34.14 -21.60 2.58
CA GLU A 153 -34.70 -22.78 1.91
C GLU A 153 -33.88 -24.04 2.21
N ARG A 154 -32.55 -23.95 2.12
CA ARG A 154 -31.65 -25.04 2.50
C ARG A 154 -31.90 -25.47 3.94
N ASP A 155 -31.97 -24.52 4.87
CA ASP A 155 -32.17 -24.83 6.29
C ASP A 155 -33.55 -25.46 6.54
N SER A 156 -34.59 -25.02 5.84
CA SER A 156 -35.91 -25.66 5.86
C SER A 156 -35.83 -27.11 5.41
N ILE A 157 -35.26 -27.38 4.22
CA ILE A 157 -35.13 -28.74 3.68
C ILE A 157 -34.28 -29.63 4.61
N LEU A 158 -33.23 -29.08 5.22
CA LEU A 158 -32.37 -29.81 6.15
C LEU A 158 -33.15 -30.19 7.41
N THR A 159 -34.00 -29.29 7.93
CA THR A 159 -34.88 -29.63 9.06
C THR A 159 -35.94 -30.67 8.69
N GLU A 160 -36.55 -30.58 7.51
CA GLU A 160 -37.50 -31.58 7.01
C GLU A 160 -36.83 -32.95 6.84
N THR A 161 -35.63 -32.99 6.25
CA THR A 161 -34.86 -34.22 6.07
C THR A 161 -34.48 -34.84 7.42
N LYS A 162 -34.08 -34.03 8.40
CA LYS A 162 -33.82 -34.51 9.78
C LYS A 162 -35.06 -35.08 10.44
N ASN A 163 -36.21 -34.43 10.27
CA ASN A 163 -37.48 -34.90 10.82
C ASN A 163 -37.91 -36.22 10.16
N PHE A 164 -37.80 -36.30 8.83
CA PHE A 164 -38.08 -37.52 8.09
C PHE A 164 -37.15 -38.67 8.48
N GLN A 165 -35.85 -38.41 8.62
CA GLN A 165 -34.90 -39.42 9.12
C GLN A 165 -35.29 -39.90 10.52
N ALA A 166 -35.63 -38.99 11.43
CA ALA A 166 -36.07 -39.34 12.77
C ALA A 166 -37.40 -40.12 12.78
N GLU A 167 -38.26 -39.94 11.77
CA GLU A 167 -39.47 -40.77 11.58
C GLU A 167 -39.13 -42.16 11.04
N VAL A 168 -38.23 -42.26 10.06
CA VAL A 168 -37.74 -43.54 9.53
C VAL A 168 -37.04 -44.34 10.61
N ASP A 169 -36.20 -43.73 11.44
CA ASP A 169 -35.50 -44.39 12.55
C ASP A 169 -36.50 -44.99 13.56
N LYS A 170 -37.64 -44.33 13.81
CA LYS A 170 -38.72 -44.88 14.67
C LYS A 170 -39.41 -46.11 14.06
N LEU A 171 -39.35 -46.29 12.74
CA LEU A 171 -39.90 -47.47 12.08
C LEU A 171 -38.94 -48.67 12.14
N SER A 172 -37.67 -48.48 12.49
CA SER A 172 -36.70 -49.58 12.62
C SER A 172 -37.17 -50.64 13.63
N ASP A 173 -37.57 -50.23 14.83
CA ASP A 173 -38.03 -51.13 15.90
C ASP A 173 -39.23 -52.01 15.49
N PRO A 174 -40.33 -51.47 14.91
CA PRO A 174 -41.43 -52.32 14.45
C PRO A 174 -41.04 -53.24 13.28
N PHE A 175 -40.12 -52.84 12.39
CA PHE A 175 -39.62 -53.74 11.35
C PHE A 175 -38.83 -54.91 11.95
N GLU A 176 -37.97 -54.67 12.93
CA GLU A 176 -37.28 -55.75 13.67
C GLU A 176 -38.28 -56.68 14.38
N ALA A 177 -39.34 -56.12 14.97
CA ALA A 177 -40.39 -56.90 15.61
C ALA A 177 -41.15 -57.80 14.60
N ILE A 178 -41.47 -57.26 13.41
CA ILE A 178 -42.07 -58.02 12.32
C ILE A 178 -41.12 -59.11 11.81
N GLU A 179 -39.83 -58.80 11.64
CA GLU A 179 -38.83 -59.78 11.23
C GLU A 179 -38.77 -60.95 12.22
N LYS A 180 -38.72 -60.65 13.52
CA LYS A 180 -38.71 -61.68 14.57
C LYS A 180 -39.98 -62.53 14.53
N LEU A 181 -41.16 -61.91 14.44
CA LEU A 181 -42.43 -62.61 14.35
C LEU A 181 -42.48 -63.50 13.10
N THR A 182 -42.00 -63.00 11.95
CA THR A 182 -41.96 -63.73 10.69
C THR A 182 -41.01 -64.93 10.79
N ARG A 183 -39.84 -64.79 11.41
CA ARG A 183 -38.94 -65.92 11.69
C ARG A 183 -39.58 -66.96 12.59
N GLU A 184 -40.31 -66.55 13.64
CA GLU A 184 -41.03 -67.47 14.52
C GLU A 184 -42.15 -68.21 13.78
N VAL A 185 -42.91 -67.53 12.93
CA VAL A 185 -43.94 -68.15 12.07
C VAL A 185 -43.30 -69.09 11.06
N GLN A 186 -42.18 -68.71 10.43
CA GLN A 186 -41.45 -69.56 9.49
C GLN A 186 -40.92 -70.84 10.16
N GLN A 187 -40.40 -70.75 11.39
CA GLN A 187 -40.02 -71.91 12.17
C GLN A 187 -41.22 -72.82 12.46
N LYS A 188 -42.38 -72.26 12.82
CA LYS A 188 -43.61 -73.04 13.04
C LYS A 188 -44.13 -73.67 11.75
N ILE A 189 -44.10 -72.97 10.62
CA ILE A 189 -44.50 -73.52 9.32
C ILE A 189 -43.54 -74.63 8.89
N HIS A 190 -42.22 -74.45 9.03
CA HIS A 190 -41.22 -75.48 8.78
C HIS A 190 -41.36 -76.68 9.74
N ALA A 191 -41.95 -76.49 10.92
CA ALA A 191 -42.29 -77.57 11.83
C ALA A 191 -43.62 -78.27 11.47
N LEU A 192 -44.55 -77.59 10.79
CA LEU A 192 -45.86 -78.14 10.37
C LEU A 192 -45.85 -78.73 8.95
N VAL A 193 -44.96 -78.25 8.09
CA VAL A 193 -44.69 -78.79 6.76
C VAL A 193 -43.33 -79.49 6.85
N PRO A 194 -43.28 -80.84 6.88
CA PRO A 194 -42.00 -81.53 6.75
C PRO A 194 -41.35 -81.10 5.43
N PRO A 195 -40.01 -81.00 5.36
CA PRO A 195 -39.37 -80.78 4.07
C PRO A 195 -39.89 -81.85 3.10
N PRO A 196 -40.25 -81.50 1.85
CA PRO A 196 -40.42 -82.54 0.85
C PRO A 196 -39.15 -83.40 0.84
N PRO A 197 -39.24 -84.72 0.61
CA PRO A 197 -38.03 -85.51 0.43
C PRO A 197 -37.17 -84.80 -0.60
N THR A 198 -35.94 -84.51 -0.22
CA THR A 198 -34.87 -84.23 -1.15
C THR A 198 -34.88 -85.36 -2.16
N VAL A 199 -35.51 -85.13 -3.32
CA VAL A 199 -35.01 -85.74 -4.54
C VAL A 199 -33.61 -85.15 -4.64
N VAL A 200 -32.64 -86.00 -4.35
CA VAL A 200 -31.28 -85.86 -4.84
C VAL A 200 -31.42 -85.71 -6.35
N THR A 201 -31.53 -84.47 -6.82
CA THR A 201 -31.00 -84.15 -8.14
C THR A 201 -29.53 -83.98 -7.88
N SER A 202 -28.81 -85.04 -8.21
CA SER A 202 -27.37 -85.10 -8.26
C SER A 202 -26.83 -83.81 -8.86
N GLN A 203 -25.77 -83.30 -8.22
CA GLN A 203 -24.79 -82.47 -8.88
C GLN A 203 -24.40 -83.13 -10.21
N GLU A 204 -24.50 -82.39 -11.30
CA GLU A 204 -23.56 -82.39 -12.44
C GLU A 204 -24.09 -81.46 -13.54
N GLU A 205 -23.62 -80.21 -13.50
CA GLU A 205 -23.37 -79.33 -14.66
C GLU A 205 -22.32 -78.33 -14.14
N SER A 206 -21.06 -78.75 -14.21
CA SER A 206 -20.10 -78.40 -15.27
C SER A 206 -19.50 -77.02 -15.05
N GLU A 207 -18.29 -77.04 -14.50
CA GLU A 207 -17.25 -76.05 -14.77
C GLU A 207 -17.15 -75.84 -16.30
N ALA A 208 -17.35 -74.60 -16.74
CA ALA A 208 -16.58 -73.90 -17.78
C ALA A 208 -17.42 -72.74 -18.34
N GLU A 209 -17.06 -71.51 -17.98
CA GLU A 209 -16.77 -70.40 -18.91
C GLU A 209 -16.69 -69.09 -18.12
N ALA A 210 -15.44 -68.70 -17.83
CA ALA A 210 -15.12 -67.32 -17.51
C ALA A 210 -15.10 -66.54 -18.83
N GLU A 211 -16.23 -65.96 -19.20
CA GLU A 211 -16.30 -64.88 -20.20
C GLU A 211 -16.70 -63.60 -19.49
N ALA A 212 -15.70 -62.75 -19.25
CA ALA A 212 -15.87 -61.42 -18.73
C ALA A 212 -16.53 -60.54 -19.81
N THR A 213 -17.83 -60.28 -19.67
CA THR A 213 -18.50 -59.16 -20.34
C THR A 213 -18.88 -58.14 -19.29
N GLN A 214 -18.23 -56.98 -19.36
CA GLN A 214 -18.47 -55.81 -18.52
C GLN A 214 -19.90 -55.27 -18.75
N PRO A 215 -20.65 -54.86 -17.71
CA PRO A 215 -21.54 -53.74 -17.83
C PRO A 215 -20.71 -52.46 -17.62
N GLU A 216 -20.70 -51.61 -18.64
CA GLU A 216 -20.25 -50.22 -18.55
C GLU A 216 -20.98 -49.53 -17.39
N ASP A 217 -20.25 -49.19 -16.33
CA ASP A 217 -20.67 -48.20 -15.35
C ASP A 217 -20.56 -46.82 -16.03
N ASP A 218 -21.71 -46.22 -16.35
CA ASP A 218 -21.76 -44.79 -16.70
C ASP A 218 -21.15 -43.97 -15.56
N PRO A 219 -20.19 -43.05 -15.82
CA PRO A 219 -19.56 -42.29 -14.76
C PRO A 219 -20.54 -41.27 -14.18
N ILE A 220 -20.75 -41.37 -12.87
CA ILE A 220 -21.30 -40.29 -12.04
C ILE A 220 -20.41 -39.05 -12.23
N PRO A 221 -20.96 -37.88 -12.65
CA PRO A 221 -20.20 -36.65 -12.68
C PRO A 221 -19.88 -36.17 -11.25
N THR A 222 -18.69 -36.52 -10.75
CA THR A 222 -18.10 -35.88 -9.58
C THR A 222 -17.30 -34.66 -10.01
N ASP A 223 -17.99 -33.54 -10.29
CA ASP A 223 -17.39 -32.21 -10.28
C ASP A 223 -17.61 -31.59 -8.90
N LEU A 224 -16.74 -31.95 -7.95
CA LEU A 224 -16.44 -31.10 -6.80
C LEU A 224 -15.31 -30.16 -7.23
N PRO A 225 -15.49 -28.83 -7.23
CA PRO A 225 -14.38 -27.92 -7.50
C PRO A 225 -13.34 -28.07 -6.38
N ASN A 226 -12.14 -28.38 -6.84
CA ASN A 226 -10.90 -28.48 -6.08
C ASN A 226 -10.76 -27.29 -5.11
N SER A 227 -10.70 -27.58 -3.82
CA SER A 227 -10.24 -26.63 -2.83
C SER A 227 -8.72 -26.48 -3.01
N ASP A 228 -8.32 -25.46 -3.78
CA ASP A 228 -6.94 -25.00 -3.76
C ASP A 228 -6.59 -24.59 -2.33
N ASN A 229 -5.80 -25.44 -1.70
CA ASN A 229 -5.22 -25.24 -0.39
C ASN A 229 -3.86 -24.58 -0.62
N PRO A 230 -3.70 -23.24 -0.47
CA PRO A 230 -2.38 -22.66 -0.53
C PRO A 230 -1.62 -23.08 0.74
N SER A 231 -0.50 -23.74 0.48
CA SER A 231 0.48 -24.23 1.43
C SER A 231 0.78 -23.18 2.51
N PHE A 232 0.53 -23.55 3.76
CA PHE A 232 0.97 -22.81 4.93
C PHE A 232 2.51 -22.86 4.98
N SER A 233 3.18 -21.80 4.54
CA SER A 233 4.62 -21.64 4.73
C SER A 233 4.88 -21.18 6.16
N GLU A 234 5.28 -22.13 6.99
CA GLU A 234 5.77 -21.91 8.33
C GLU A 234 7.21 -21.36 8.26
N ALA A 235 7.37 -20.04 8.37
CA ALA A 235 8.56 -19.35 8.89
C ALA A 235 8.39 -17.83 8.77
N ASP A 236 8.17 -17.11 9.87
CA ASP A 236 9.17 -16.20 10.43
C ASP A 236 8.62 -15.57 11.73
N THR A 237 9.30 -15.83 12.83
CA THR A 237 8.94 -15.39 14.18
C THR A 237 9.42 -13.95 14.38
N PRO A 238 8.61 -13.01 14.88
CA PRO A 238 9.12 -11.67 15.18
C PRO A 238 10.10 -11.71 16.36
N ARG A 239 11.35 -11.29 16.12
CA ARG A 239 12.36 -11.06 17.16
C ARG A 239 11.90 -9.98 18.16
N PRO A 240 12.18 -10.14 19.46
CA PRO A 240 11.96 -9.08 20.43
C PRO A 240 12.96 -7.95 20.23
N ILE A 241 12.46 -6.72 20.32
CA ILE A 241 13.25 -5.49 20.32
C ILE A 241 13.82 -5.32 21.73
N GLU A 242 15.05 -5.78 21.94
CA GLU A 242 16.00 -5.14 22.86
C GLU A 242 16.79 -4.12 22.03
N SER A 243 17.15 -2.92 22.45
CA SER A 243 17.42 -2.38 23.79
C SER A 243 17.74 -0.87 23.65
N SER A 244 17.89 -0.20 24.80
CA SER A 244 18.55 1.10 25.05
C SER A 244 17.68 2.35 25.07
#